data_AF-A0A1B9I7G3-F1
#
_entry.id   AF-A0A1B9I7G3-F1
#
_cell.length_a   1.000
_cell.length_b   1.000
_cell.length_c   1.000
_cell.angle_alpha   90.00
_cell.angle_beta   90.00
_cell.angle_gamma   90.00
#
_symmetry.space_group_name_H-M   'P 1'
#
loop_
_entity.id
_entity.type
_entity.pdbx_description
1 polymer ?
#
loop_
_entity_poly.entity_id
_entity_poly.type
_entity_poly.pdbx_seq_one_letter_code
_entity_poly.pdbx_strand_id
1 'polypeptide(L)'
;MSKYHCKPLGTINQIILDAIRNIIFTLYSHNTYPSNSIRDRLKFLVFVSWWTVFFSAAYIAAFYTAFLSFVASIASHLAWLALTWIFWLSSTAAFTAALGGGQRCGSSDLTYCSQNVAAEAFGWIETILISFGFGAILFIGIGAVRRGDRLSGELA
;
A
#
# COMPACT_ATOMS: atom_id res chain seq x y z
N MET A 1 19.66 24.65 5.09
CA MET A 1 18.27 25.05 4.74
C MET A 1 17.83 24.23 3.53
N SER A 2 17.20 23.06 3.74
CA SER A 2 16.69 22.23 2.64
C SER A 2 15.27 22.68 2.30
N LYS A 3 15.06 23.06 1.04
CA LYS A 3 13.79 23.55 0.51
C LYS A 3 12.82 22.38 0.37
N TYR A 4 11.83 22.29 1.25
CA TYR A 4 10.66 21.45 1.04
C TYR A 4 9.74 22.14 0.03
N HIS A 5 9.96 21.86 -1.26
CA HIS A 5 9.02 22.23 -2.31
C HIS A 5 7.77 21.37 -2.18
N CYS A 6 6.73 21.93 -1.56
CA CYS A 6 5.39 21.36 -1.54
C CYS A 6 4.83 21.41 -2.98
N LYS A 7 4.72 20.26 -3.64
CA LYS A 7 4.04 20.13 -4.93
C LYS A 7 2.53 19.91 -4.72
N PRO A 8 1.68 20.42 -5.62
CA PRO A 8 0.24 20.36 -5.46
C PRO A 8 -0.26 18.92 -5.44
N LEU A 9 -1.12 18.62 -4.46
CA LEU A 9 -1.86 17.36 -4.30
C LEU A 9 -2.62 17.06 -5.60
N GLY A 10 -2.17 16.07 -6.35
CA GLY A 10 -2.86 15.60 -7.54
C GLY A 10 -2.83 14.08 -7.57
N THR A 11 -3.96 13.45 -7.23
CA THR A 11 -4.24 12.00 -7.22
C THR A 11 -3.59 11.14 -6.11
N ILE A 12 -4.36 10.17 -5.60
CA ILE A 12 -3.94 9.18 -4.58
C ILE A 12 -2.65 8.45 -5.00
N ASN A 13 -2.50 8.16 -6.29
CA ASN A 13 -1.29 7.54 -6.84
C ASN A 13 -0.02 8.38 -6.64
N GLN A 14 -0.17 9.71 -6.60
CA GLN A 14 0.96 10.62 -6.45
C GLN A 14 1.40 10.76 -4.99
N ILE A 15 0.47 10.61 -4.04
CA ILE A 15 0.79 10.53 -2.60
C ILE A 15 1.64 9.28 -2.34
N ILE A 16 1.26 8.14 -2.93
CA ILE A 16 2.02 6.89 -2.82
C ILE A 16 3.41 7.04 -3.46
N LEU A 17 3.50 7.61 -4.66
CA LEU A 17 4.78 7.82 -5.36
C LEU A 17 5.71 8.80 -4.63
N ASP A 18 5.18 9.88 -4.05
CA ASP A 18 5.97 10.86 -3.29
C ASP A 18 6.39 10.30 -1.92
N ALA A 19 5.57 9.46 -1.30
CA ALA A 19 5.95 8.70 -0.10
C ALA A 19 7.08 7.70 -0.41
N ILE A 20 6.97 6.94 -1.51
CA ILE A 20 8.02 6.00 -1.97
C ILE A 20 9.32 6.75 -2.28
N ARG A 21 9.25 7.87 -3.00
CA ARG A 21 10.43 8.68 -3.34
C ARG A 21 11.14 9.19 -2.11
N ASN A 22 10.39 9.72 -1.15
CA ASN A 22 10.97 10.20 0.10
C ASN A 22 11.60 9.05 0.88
N ILE A 23 10.91 7.92 1.04
CA ILE A 23 11.43 6.74 1.75
C ILE A 23 12.71 6.19 1.09
N ILE A 24 12.73 6.05 -0.24
CA ILE A 24 13.93 5.57 -0.95
C ILE A 24 15.08 6.58 -0.82
N PHE A 25 14.80 7.88 -0.94
CA PHE A 25 15.84 8.91 -0.91
C PHE A 25 16.50 9.07 0.47
N THR A 26 15.73 9.00 1.56
CA THR A 26 16.30 9.07 2.93
C THR A 26 17.06 7.80 3.32
N LEU A 27 16.64 6.63 2.85
CA LEU A 27 17.27 5.37 3.25
C LEU A 27 18.49 4.99 2.40
N TYR A 28 18.47 5.29 1.10
CA TYR A 28 19.55 4.91 0.17
C TYR A 28 20.76 5.85 0.26
N SER A 29 20.56 7.12 0.65
CA SER A 29 21.64 8.11 0.59
C SER A 29 22.66 8.02 1.74
N HIS A 30 22.37 7.33 2.85
CA HIS A 30 23.24 7.38 4.03
C HIS A 30 23.62 6.03 4.68
N ASN A 31 23.08 4.88 4.24
CA ASN A 31 23.34 3.56 4.87
C ASN A 31 23.14 3.49 6.40
N THR A 32 22.59 4.53 7.02
CA THR A 32 22.34 4.68 8.46
C THR A 32 20.99 4.09 8.83
N TYR A 33 20.85 2.77 8.64
CA TYR A 33 19.73 2.05 9.22
C TYR A 33 20.02 1.79 10.71
N PRO A 34 19.11 2.15 11.64
CA PRO A 34 19.32 1.90 13.07
C PRO A 34 19.41 0.40 13.41
N SER A 35 18.83 -0.49 12.60
CA SER A 35 19.05 -1.94 12.68
C SER A 35 18.77 -2.66 11.36
N ASN A 36 19.38 -3.82 11.14
CA ASN A 36 19.08 -4.69 10.00
C ASN A 36 17.60 -5.13 9.99
N SER A 37 17.00 -5.24 11.17
CA SER A 37 15.60 -5.64 11.38
C SER A 37 14.60 -4.60 10.83
N ILE A 38 14.89 -3.31 11.02
CA ILE A 38 14.06 -2.21 10.48
C ILE A 38 14.24 -2.11 8.96
N ARG A 39 15.49 -2.25 8.48
CA ARG A 39 15.80 -2.21 7.05
C ARG A 39 15.00 -3.23 6.25
N ASP A 40 14.96 -4.48 6.66
CA ASP A 40 14.37 -5.55 5.85
C ASP A 40 12.84 -5.43 5.79
N ARG A 41 12.20 -4.96 6.87
CA ARG A 41 10.75 -4.69 6.89
C ARG A 41 10.37 -3.46 6.10
N LEU A 42 11.23 -2.44 6.13
CA LEU A 42 11.05 -1.23 5.33
C LEU A 42 11.19 -1.52 3.83
N LYS A 43 12.11 -2.42 3.44
CA LYS A 43 12.17 -2.94 2.07
C LYS A 43 10.89 -3.66 1.67
N PHE A 44 10.31 -4.45 2.57
CA PHE A 44 9.03 -5.10 2.30
C PHE A 44 7.90 -4.06 2.14
N LEU A 45 7.82 -3.04 2.98
CA LEU A 45 6.86 -1.93 2.84
C LEU A 45 6.98 -1.22 1.47
N VAL A 46 8.21 -0.97 1.02
CA VAL A 46 8.48 -0.39 -0.31
C VAL A 46 8.07 -1.34 -1.43
N PHE A 47 8.32 -2.64 -1.27
CA PHE A 47 7.85 -3.66 -2.22
C PHE A 47 6.31 -3.66 -2.32
N VAL A 48 5.60 -3.64 -1.19
CA VAL A 48 4.13 -3.60 -1.16
C VAL A 48 3.61 -2.33 -1.85
N SER A 49 4.30 -1.21 -1.69
CA SER A 49 3.95 0.05 -2.36
C SER A 49 4.16 -0.01 -3.88
N TRP A 50 5.22 -0.67 -4.35
CA TRP A 50 5.44 -0.91 -5.79
C TRP A 50 4.45 -1.93 -6.36
N TRP A 51 4.14 -2.96 -5.60
CA TRP A 51 3.12 -3.95 -5.94
C TRP A 51 1.79 -3.28 -6.23
N THR A 52 1.32 -2.37 -5.36
CA THR A 52 0.05 -1.68 -5.57
C THR A 52 0.07 -0.79 -6.80
N VAL A 53 1.12 0.02 -6.99
CA VAL A 53 1.21 0.91 -8.16
C VAL A 53 1.23 0.11 -9.47
N PHE A 54 2.09 -0.91 -9.56
CA PHE A 54 2.24 -1.70 -10.78
C PHE A 54 0.94 -2.41 -11.17
N PHE A 55 0.33 -3.13 -10.22
CA PHE A 55 -0.90 -3.85 -10.52
C PHE A 55 -2.10 -2.92 -10.68
N SER A 56 -2.21 -1.81 -9.95
CA SER A 56 -3.28 -0.84 -10.19
C SER A 56 -3.19 -0.25 -11.60
N ALA A 57 -1.99 0.10 -12.06
CA ALA A 57 -1.79 0.56 -13.43
C ALA A 57 -2.12 -0.55 -14.45
N ALA A 58 -1.75 -1.80 -14.18
CA ALA A 58 -2.07 -2.93 -15.03
C ALA A 58 -3.58 -3.20 -15.12
N TYR A 59 -4.32 -3.15 -13.99
CA TYR A 59 -5.77 -3.31 -13.96
C TYR A 59 -6.50 -2.16 -14.66
N ILE A 60 -6.05 -0.91 -14.48
CA ILE A 60 -6.59 0.24 -15.21
C ILE A 60 -6.35 0.08 -16.71
N ALA A 61 -5.13 -0.28 -17.13
CA ALA A 61 -4.82 -0.50 -18.53
C ALA A 61 -5.64 -1.64 -19.14
N ALA A 62 -5.82 -2.75 -18.40
CA ALA A 62 -6.65 -3.88 -18.82
C ALA A 62 -8.12 -3.47 -19.01
N PHE A 63 -8.64 -2.62 -18.13
CA PHE A 63 -10.00 -2.07 -18.25
C PHE A 63 -10.15 -1.22 -19.52
N TYR A 64 -9.18 -0.35 -19.83
CA TYR A 64 -9.24 0.51 -21.02
C TYR A 64 -9.06 -0.25 -22.34
N THR A 65 -8.34 -1.37 -22.34
CA THR A 65 -7.99 -2.10 -23.56
C THR A 65 -8.93 -3.27 -23.84
N ALA A 66 -9.98 -3.48 -23.01
CA ALA A 66 -10.84 -4.66 -23.02
C ALA A 66 -10.04 -5.98 -23.08
N PHE A 67 -8.81 -5.97 -22.56
CA PHE A 67 -7.86 -7.06 -22.70
C PHE A 67 -8.18 -8.13 -21.65
N LEU A 68 -8.57 -9.30 -22.14
CA LEU A 68 -8.88 -10.51 -21.37
C LEU A 68 -10.10 -10.33 -20.44
N SER A 69 -11.24 -10.86 -20.86
CA SER A 69 -12.49 -10.98 -20.07
C SER A 69 -12.30 -11.57 -18.68
N PHE A 70 -11.19 -12.30 -18.47
CA PHE A 70 -10.80 -12.87 -17.18
C PHE A 70 -10.11 -11.87 -16.23
N VAL A 71 -9.32 -10.93 -16.74
CA VAL A 71 -8.63 -9.94 -15.87
C VAL A 71 -9.63 -8.89 -15.38
N ALA A 72 -10.61 -8.54 -16.22
CA ALA A 72 -11.73 -7.67 -15.88
C ALA A 72 -12.77 -8.31 -14.93
N SER A 73 -12.67 -9.61 -14.66
CA SER A 73 -13.62 -10.35 -13.82
C SER A 73 -13.59 -9.89 -12.36
N ILE A 74 -14.77 -9.93 -11.72
CA ILE A 74 -14.95 -9.73 -10.26
C ILE A 74 -14.02 -10.65 -9.45
N ALA A 75 -13.85 -11.91 -9.86
CA ALA A 75 -13.02 -12.87 -9.15
C ALA A 75 -11.52 -12.49 -9.18
N SER A 76 -11.03 -12.01 -10.33
CA SER A 76 -9.65 -11.53 -10.49
C SER A 76 -9.38 -10.32 -9.58
N HIS A 77 -10.29 -9.35 -9.56
CA HIS A 77 -10.19 -8.18 -8.70
C HIS A 77 -10.25 -8.54 -7.21
N LEU A 78 -11.12 -9.47 -6.81
CA LEU A 78 -11.19 -9.97 -5.44
C LEU A 78 -9.90 -10.66 -5.01
N ALA A 79 -9.33 -11.50 -5.87
CA ALA A 79 -8.08 -12.21 -5.57
C ALA A 79 -6.92 -11.22 -5.41
N TRP A 80 -6.80 -10.24 -6.32
CA TRP A 80 -5.77 -9.22 -6.24
C TRP A 80 -5.95 -8.30 -5.02
N LEU A 81 -7.16 -7.86 -4.72
CA LEU A 81 -7.45 -7.05 -3.53
C LEU A 81 -7.18 -7.83 -2.23
N ALA A 82 -7.52 -9.11 -2.17
CA ALA A 82 -7.23 -9.96 -1.01
C ALA A 82 -5.73 -10.09 -0.76
N LEU A 83 -4.94 -10.37 -1.81
CA LEU A 83 -3.48 -10.43 -1.71
C LEU A 83 -2.87 -9.08 -1.30
N THR A 84 -3.36 -8.00 -1.89
CA THR A 84 -2.92 -6.64 -1.58
C THR A 84 -3.23 -6.27 -0.13
N TRP A 85 -4.41 -6.66 0.37
CA TRP A 85 -4.79 -6.48 1.76
C TRP A 85 -3.87 -7.23 2.73
N ILE A 86 -3.56 -8.50 2.43
CA ILE A 86 -2.62 -9.32 3.23
C ILE A 86 -1.23 -8.68 3.25
N PHE A 87 -0.76 -8.19 2.11
CA PHE A 87 0.54 -7.54 2.00
C PHE A 87 0.62 -6.27 2.84
N TRP A 88 -0.36 -5.37 2.74
CA TRP A 88 -0.40 -4.15 3.55
C TRP A 88 -0.51 -4.44 5.05
N LEU A 89 -1.39 -5.36 5.43
CA LEU A 89 -1.57 -5.72 6.84
C LEU A 89 -0.28 -6.31 7.43
N SER A 90 0.32 -7.28 6.73
CA SER A 90 1.56 -7.94 7.19
C SER A 90 2.77 -7.01 7.19
N SER A 91 2.92 -6.16 6.18
CA SER A 91 4.04 -5.20 6.10
C SER A 91 3.96 -4.16 7.20
N THR A 92 2.76 -3.61 7.43
CA THR A 92 2.53 -2.58 8.44
C THR A 92 2.68 -3.14 9.84
N ALA A 93 2.07 -4.30 10.12
CA ALA A 93 2.21 -4.96 11.43
C ALA A 93 3.66 -5.35 11.73
N ALA A 94 4.38 -5.90 10.74
CA ALA A 94 5.81 -6.20 10.91
C ALA A 94 6.61 -4.93 11.21
N PHE A 95 6.36 -3.84 10.48
CA PHE A 95 7.05 -2.56 10.67
C PHE A 95 6.76 -1.94 12.05
N THR A 96 5.50 -1.89 12.48
CA THR A 96 5.11 -1.48 13.85
C THR A 96 5.82 -2.31 14.91
N ALA A 97 5.90 -3.63 14.75
CA ALA A 97 6.62 -4.50 15.68
C ALA A 97 8.13 -4.21 15.72
N ALA A 98 8.73 -3.85 14.59
CA ALA A 98 10.15 -3.47 14.49
C ALA A 98 10.49 -2.20 15.25
N LEU A 99 9.53 -1.26 15.28
CA LEU A 99 9.65 0.02 15.99
C LEU A 99 9.39 -0.13 17.49
N GLY A 100 8.92 -1.30 17.94
CA GLY A 100 8.54 -1.53 19.34
C GLY A 100 7.16 -0.96 19.69
N GLY A 101 6.29 -0.75 18.70
CA GLY A 101 5.00 -0.06 18.85
C GLY A 101 5.13 1.47 18.79
N GLY A 102 4.01 2.20 18.78
CA GLY A 102 3.96 3.65 18.53
C GLY A 102 4.91 4.49 19.38
N GLN A 103 6.06 4.83 18.81
CA GLN A 103 7.16 5.52 19.50
C GLN A 103 6.88 7.02 19.68
N ARG A 104 7.33 7.59 20.80
CA ARG A 104 7.31 9.03 21.06
C ARG A 104 8.68 9.64 20.82
N CYS A 105 8.82 10.43 19.76
CA CYS A 105 10.12 10.98 19.33
C CYS A 105 10.77 11.97 20.32
N GLY A 106 10.06 12.42 21.36
CA GLY A 106 10.66 13.23 22.42
C GLY A 106 11.57 12.45 23.38
N SER A 107 11.55 11.11 23.35
CA SER A 107 12.29 10.27 24.32
C SER A 107 12.81 8.97 23.71
N SER A 108 12.86 8.87 22.37
CA SER A 108 13.24 7.65 21.67
C SER A 108 14.65 7.77 21.08
N ASP A 109 15.48 6.74 21.27
CA ASP A 109 16.80 6.61 20.64
C ASP A 109 16.73 6.25 19.14
N LEU A 110 15.53 6.19 18.56
CA LEU A 110 15.33 5.83 17.17
C LEU A 110 15.84 6.93 16.22
N THR A 111 16.84 6.60 15.42
CA THR A 111 17.33 7.45 14.34
C THR A 111 16.20 7.73 13.33
N TYR A 112 15.99 9.00 12.99
CA TYR A 112 14.89 9.45 12.12
C TYR A 112 13.48 9.08 12.63
N CYS A 113 13.25 9.16 13.95
CA CYS A 113 11.97 8.79 14.58
C CYS A 113 10.74 9.39 13.89
N SER A 114 10.73 10.70 13.58
CA SER A 114 9.56 11.35 12.96
C SER A 114 9.20 10.76 11.60
N GLN A 115 10.20 10.34 10.83
CA GLN A 115 10.01 9.75 9.50
C GLN A 115 9.51 8.30 9.62
N ASN A 116 10.05 7.52 10.57
CA ASN A 116 9.61 6.15 10.82
C ASN A 116 8.17 6.10 11.37
N VAL A 117 7.82 6.97 12.32
CA VAL A 117 6.46 7.08 12.86
C VAL A 117 5.48 7.56 11.78
N ALA A 118 5.90 8.48 10.90
CA ALA A 118 5.08 8.87 9.75
C ALA A 118 4.85 7.68 8.80
N ALA A 119 5.90 6.92 8.46
CA ALA A 119 5.78 5.74 7.60
C ALA A 119 4.87 4.65 8.20
N GLU A 120 4.94 4.44 9.51
CA GLU A 120 4.03 3.56 10.24
C GLU A 120 2.58 4.03 10.13
N ALA A 121 2.33 5.32 10.36
CA ALA A 121 1.00 5.90 10.25
C ALA A 121 0.43 5.76 8.83
N PHE A 122 1.23 6.02 7.79
CA PHE A 122 0.81 5.82 6.41
C PHE A 122 0.49 4.35 6.12
N GLY A 123 1.30 3.41 6.60
CA GLY A 123 1.01 1.98 6.44
C GLY A 123 -0.34 1.58 7.04
N TRP A 124 -0.68 2.08 8.24
CA TRP A 124 -1.98 1.81 8.87
C TRP A 124 -3.14 2.48 8.13
N ILE A 125 -2.96 3.72 7.64
CA ILE A 125 -3.97 4.41 6.83
C ILE A 125 -4.27 3.62 5.55
N GLU A 126 -3.25 3.20 4.81
CA GLU A 126 -3.41 2.40 3.60
C GLU A 126 -4.06 1.03 3.89
N THR A 127 -3.67 0.39 4.99
CA THR A 127 -4.28 -0.88 5.44
C THR A 127 -5.78 -0.71 5.67
N ILE A 128 -6.20 0.39 6.30
CA ILE A 128 -7.63 0.68 6.54
C ILE A 128 -8.36 0.97 5.23
N LEU A 129 -7.79 1.79 4.34
CA LEU A 129 -8.41 2.12 3.05
C LEU A 129 -8.62 0.88 2.19
N ILE A 130 -7.60 0.02 2.08
CA ILE A 130 -7.70 -1.25 1.36
C ILE A 130 -8.68 -2.21 2.03
N SER A 131 -8.81 -2.18 3.37
CA SER A 131 -9.82 -3.00 4.09
C SER A 131 -11.24 -2.61 3.71
N PHE A 132 -11.53 -1.30 3.64
CA PHE A 132 -12.84 -0.81 3.20
C PHE A 132 -13.11 -1.17 1.73
N GLY A 133 -12.13 -0.97 0.84
CA GLY A 133 -12.25 -1.34 -0.57
C GLY A 133 -12.49 -2.83 -0.75
N PHE A 134 -11.72 -3.67 -0.07
CA PHE A 134 -11.88 -5.12 -0.10
C PHE A 134 -13.25 -5.55 0.45
N GLY A 135 -13.69 -4.98 1.57
CA GLY A 135 -15.01 -5.25 2.15
C GLY A 135 -16.17 -4.87 1.21
N ALA A 136 -16.07 -3.73 0.52
CA ALA A 136 -17.08 -3.29 -0.44
C ALA A 136 -17.18 -4.25 -1.64
N ILE A 137 -16.07 -4.62 -2.26
CA ILE A 137 -16.07 -5.55 -3.40
C ILE A 137 -16.49 -6.96 -2.96
N LEU A 138 -16.12 -7.39 -1.75
CA LEU A 138 -16.57 -8.66 -1.19
C LEU A 138 -18.10 -8.68 -1.00
N PHE A 139 -18.69 -7.59 -0.49
CA PHE A 139 -20.13 -7.47 -0.33
C PHE A 139 -20.86 -7.50 -1.68
N ILE A 140 -20.34 -6.79 -2.68
CA ILE A 140 -20.89 -6.80 -4.05
C ILE A 140 -20.78 -8.20 -4.65
N GLY A 141 -19.63 -8.86 -4.52
CA GLY A 141 -19.39 -10.21 -5.02
C GLY A 141 -20.34 -11.24 -4.38
N ILE A 142 -20.54 -11.19 -3.05
CA ILE A 142 -21.53 -12.03 -2.36
C ILE A 142 -22.94 -11.74 -2.87
N GLY A 143 -23.28 -10.46 -3.08
CA GLY A 143 -24.57 -10.05 -3.62
C GLY A 143 -24.82 -10.55 -5.05
N ALA A 144 -23.79 -10.61 -5.90
CA ALA A 144 -23.87 -11.14 -7.27
C ALA A 144 -24.06 -12.66 -7.26
N VAL A 145 -23.28 -13.40 -6.45
CA VAL A 145 -23.42 -14.85 -6.30
C VAL A 145 -24.82 -15.23 -5.81
N ARG A 146 -25.37 -14.48 -4.85
CA ARG A 146 -26.73 -14.71 -4.33
C ARG A 146 -27.82 -14.47 -5.38
N ARG A 147 -27.58 -13.64 -6.40
CA ARG A 147 -28.51 -13.38 -7.51
C ARG A 147 -28.40 -14.40 -8.64
N GLY A 148 -27.42 -15.31 -8.58
CA GLY A 148 -27.13 -16.27 -9.64
C GLY A 148 -26.22 -15.69 -10.75
N ASP A 149 -25.62 -14.52 -10.54
CA ASP A 149 -24.71 -13.91 -11.50
C ASP A 149 -23.36 -14.63 -11.50
N ARG A 150 -22.73 -14.68 -12.68
CA ARG A 150 -21.41 -15.31 -12.84
C ARG A 150 -20.34 -14.36 -12.34
N LEU A 151 -19.50 -14.82 -11.41
CA LEU A 151 -18.31 -14.08 -10.94
C LEU A 151 -17.29 -13.80 -12.05
N SER A 152 -17.38 -14.50 -13.19
CA SER A 152 -16.59 -14.24 -14.39
C SER A 152 -17.05 -12.99 -15.16
N GLY A 153 -18.18 -12.37 -14.78
CA GLY A 153 -18.63 -11.11 -15.37
C GLY A 153 -17.69 -9.95 -15.04
N GLU A 154 -17.66 -8.97 -15.94
CA GLU A 154 -16.88 -7.73 -15.75
C GLU A 154 -17.51 -6.85 -14.67
N LEU A 155 -16.66 -6.12 -13.94
CA LEU A 155 -17.09 -4.99 -13.10
C LEU A 155 -17.44 -3.82 -14.05
N ALA A 156 -18.73 -3.69 -14.40
CA ALA A 156 -19.27 -2.55 -15.17
C ALA A 156 -19.78 -1.43 -14.27
#